data_AF-A0A8C7U1Z5-F1
#
_entry.id   AF-A0A8C7U1Z5-F1
#
_cell.length_a   1.000
_cell.length_b   1.000
_cell.length_c   1.000
_cell.angle_alpha   90.00
_cell.angle_beta   90.00
_cell.angle_gamma   90.00
#
_symmetry.space_group_name_H-M   'P 1'
#
loop_
_entity.id
_entity.type
_entity.pdbx_description
1 polymer ?
#
loop_
_entity_poly.entity_id
_entity_poly.type
_entity_poly.pdbx_seq_one_letter_code
_entity_poly.pdbx_strand_id
1 'polypeptide(L)'
;LLLNRQLTHYRQIKSMELTVSHAEKHLGQFCSLLASYTRKTGKLRDQADMLVRQLNDFSNTDDPELRTCLKNLGEDMAMVQDYRQPEVRERLEIKVVTPLKAYGDIVENKRVSLHTWKRTHCRFHTVIIRQNTDSSLTHTRIIPLLFGFQAEENAQKATNNAHRSTRQLEETISDFQRQKLEDIKRIFTDFITVEMVFHAKALEVYTHTFQNLDSMDIDKDLEVRHTHTFQNLDSMDIDKDLEVRHTHTFQNLDSMDIDKDLESRSSILQRQRGVEEEEEDEEEEDASLHTHVHTHIQIAV
;
A
#
# COMPACT_ATOMS: atom_id res chain seq x y z
N LEU A 1 -34.40 38.45 -13.51
CA LEU A 1 -34.75 37.10 -13.01
C LEU A 1 -34.04 35.98 -13.77
N LEU A 2 -34.06 35.96 -15.11
CA LEU A 2 -33.35 34.96 -15.93
C LEU A 2 -31.84 34.90 -15.64
N LEU A 3 -31.14 36.05 -15.60
CA LEU A 3 -29.70 36.14 -15.32
C LEU A 3 -29.28 35.57 -13.94
N ASN A 4 -30.04 35.83 -12.89
CA ASN A 4 -29.78 35.26 -11.55
C ASN A 4 -29.99 33.74 -11.54
N ARG A 5 -30.99 33.24 -12.27
CA ARG A 5 -31.26 31.80 -12.42
C ARG A 5 -30.14 31.08 -13.20
N GLN A 6 -29.55 31.77 -14.17
CA GLN A 6 -28.41 31.24 -14.94
C GLN A 6 -27.12 31.17 -14.10
N LEU A 7 -26.85 32.20 -13.30
CA LEU A 7 -25.71 32.22 -12.36
C LEU A 7 -25.81 31.11 -11.32
N THR A 8 -27.01 30.78 -10.84
CA THR A 8 -27.21 29.63 -9.92
C THR A 8 -26.91 28.29 -10.60
N HIS A 9 -27.34 28.09 -11.86
CA HIS A 9 -27.03 26.86 -12.59
C HIS A 9 -25.53 26.70 -12.89
N TYR A 10 -24.86 27.78 -13.30
CA TYR A 10 -23.41 27.78 -13.52
C TYR A 10 -22.63 27.39 -12.25
N ARG A 11 -23.02 27.94 -11.09
CA ARG A 11 -22.42 27.59 -9.79
C ARG A 11 -22.65 26.12 -9.43
N GLN A 12 -23.84 25.59 -9.73
CA GLN A 12 -24.19 24.20 -9.46
C GLN A 12 -23.37 23.22 -10.30
N ILE A 13 -23.20 23.50 -11.61
CA ILE A 13 -22.36 22.70 -12.50
C ILE A 13 -20.91 22.68 -12.02
N LYS A 14 -20.39 23.86 -11.65
CA LYS A 14 -19.02 23.97 -11.12
C LYS A 14 -18.85 23.18 -9.81
N SER A 15 -19.86 23.17 -8.94
CA SER A 15 -19.85 22.35 -7.72
C SER A 15 -19.85 20.84 -8.03
N MET A 16 -20.60 20.42 -9.05
CA MET A 16 -20.63 19.02 -9.51
C MET A 16 -19.28 18.61 -10.14
N GLU A 17 -18.65 19.50 -10.92
CA GLU A 17 -17.28 19.29 -11.45
C GLU A 17 -16.26 19.08 -10.34
N LEU A 18 -16.25 19.97 -9.34
CA LEU A 18 -15.35 19.86 -8.19
C LEU A 18 -15.58 18.55 -7.44
N THR A 19 -16.83 18.13 -7.31
CA THR A 19 -17.18 16.88 -6.62
C THR A 19 -16.61 15.65 -7.31
N VAL A 20 -16.69 15.59 -8.65
CA VAL A 20 -16.11 14.50 -9.45
C VAL A 20 -14.58 14.56 -9.41
N SER A 21 -14.00 15.75 -9.54
CA SER A 21 -12.54 15.94 -9.50
C SER A 21 -11.93 15.59 -8.14
N HIS A 22 -12.58 15.95 -7.03
CA HIS A 22 -12.15 15.53 -5.70
C HIS A 22 -12.26 14.02 -5.51
N ALA A 23 -13.32 13.39 -6.02
CA ALA A 23 -13.47 11.94 -5.94
C ALA A 23 -12.34 11.24 -6.70
N GLU A 24 -12.00 11.70 -7.90
CA GLU A 24 -10.88 11.19 -8.68
C GLU A 24 -9.55 11.25 -7.95
N LYS A 25 -9.23 12.44 -7.42
CA LYS A 25 -7.96 12.68 -6.75
C LYS A 25 -7.82 11.79 -5.52
N HIS A 26 -8.83 11.79 -4.64
CA HIS A 26 -8.74 11.07 -3.38
C HIS A 26 -8.86 9.56 -3.55
N LEU A 27 -9.78 9.08 -4.40
CA LEU A 27 -9.90 7.63 -4.65
C LEU A 27 -8.68 7.09 -5.40
N GLY A 28 -8.10 7.86 -6.31
CA GLY A 28 -6.82 7.52 -6.95
C GLY A 28 -5.67 7.43 -5.94
N GLN A 29 -5.55 8.41 -5.04
CA GLN A 29 -4.55 8.39 -3.96
C GLN A 29 -4.75 7.21 -3.01
N PHE A 30 -5.99 6.88 -2.64
CA PHE A 30 -6.25 5.69 -1.84
C PHE A 30 -5.90 4.41 -2.58
N CYS A 31 -6.21 4.32 -3.88
CA CYS A 31 -5.88 3.16 -4.69
C CYS A 31 -4.36 2.92 -4.76
N SER A 32 -3.56 3.96 -5.01
CA SER A 32 -2.10 3.83 -5.09
C SER A 32 -1.50 3.46 -3.74
N LEU A 33 -1.95 4.09 -2.66
CA LEU A 33 -1.45 3.82 -1.31
C LEU A 33 -1.80 2.40 -0.86
N LEU A 34 -3.03 1.95 -1.08
CA LEU A 34 -3.48 0.61 -0.68
C LEU A 34 -2.84 -0.48 -1.55
N ALA A 35 -2.59 -0.22 -2.84
CA ALA A 35 -1.80 -1.13 -3.67
C ALA A 35 -0.33 -1.22 -3.24
N SER A 36 0.27 -0.10 -2.80
CA SER A 36 1.60 -0.10 -2.21
C SER A 36 1.63 -0.88 -0.89
N TYR A 37 0.61 -0.70 -0.06
CA TYR A 37 0.43 -1.46 1.19
C TYR A 37 0.34 -2.98 0.95
N THR A 38 -0.44 -3.43 -0.04
CA THR A 38 -0.53 -4.87 -0.36
C THR A 38 0.80 -5.44 -0.88
N ARG A 39 1.57 -4.67 -1.66
CA ARG A 39 2.93 -5.06 -2.09
C ARG A 39 3.91 -5.14 -0.93
N LYS A 40 3.96 -4.12 -0.06
CA LYS A 40 4.83 -4.10 1.13
C LYS A 40 4.51 -5.25 2.09
N THR A 41 3.22 -5.62 2.20
CA THR A 41 2.80 -6.81 2.95
C THR A 41 3.38 -8.10 2.38
N GLY A 42 3.53 -8.21 1.06
CA GLY A 42 4.25 -9.30 0.41
C GLY A 42 5.74 -9.30 0.74
N LYS A 43 6.41 -8.15 0.61
CA LYS A 43 7.85 -8.03 0.96
C LYS A 43 8.14 -8.42 2.42
N LEU A 44 7.24 -8.08 3.35
CA LEU A 44 7.36 -8.47 4.76
C LEU A 44 7.33 -9.99 4.96
N ARG A 45 6.53 -10.71 4.17
CA ARG A 45 6.54 -12.18 4.17
C ARG A 45 7.89 -12.71 3.72
N ASP A 46 8.41 -12.21 2.60
CA ASP A 46 9.69 -12.68 2.05
C ASP A 46 10.83 -12.53 3.08
N GLN A 47 10.84 -11.41 3.81
CA GLN A 47 11.78 -11.18 4.92
C GLN A 47 11.57 -12.14 6.10
N ALA A 48 10.32 -12.42 6.46
CA ALA A 48 10.02 -13.38 7.52
C ALA A 48 10.41 -14.83 7.12
N ASP A 49 10.26 -15.21 5.85
CA ASP A 49 10.71 -16.50 5.33
C ASP A 49 12.25 -16.62 5.40
N MET A 50 12.99 -15.53 5.17
CA MET A 50 14.45 -15.50 5.37
C MET A 50 14.83 -15.68 6.84
N LEU A 51 14.12 -15.03 7.76
CA LEU A 51 14.35 -15.17 9.20
C LEU A 51 14.09 -16.61 9.68
N VAL A 52 13.01 -17.25 9.22
CA VAL A 52 12.71 -18.66 9.54
C VAL A 52 13.83 -19.58 9.06
N ARG A 53 14.42 -19.34 7.88
CA ARG A 53 15.57 -20.12 7.41
C ARG A 53 16.79 -19.95 8.33
N GLN A 54 17.12 -18.72 8.71
CA GLN A 54 18.24 -18.46 9.62
C GLN A 54 18.04 -19.09 11.00
N LEU A 55 16.81 -19.05 11.54
CA LEU A 55 16.48 -19.72 12.80
C LEU A 55 16.69 -21.23 12.70
N ASN A 56 16.26 -21.84 11.59
CA ASN A 56 16.47 -23.27 11.37
C ASN A 56 17.95 -23.62 11.23
N ASP A 57 18.73 -22.84 10.48
CA ASP A 57 20.17 -23.05 10.32
C ASP A 57 20.91 -22.97 11.66
N PHE A 58 20.61 -21.94 12.47
CA PHE A 58 21.18 -21.77 13.81
C PHE A 58 20.76 -22.89 14.77
N SER A 59 19.48 -23.30 14.75
CA SER A 59 18.99 -24.39 15.61
C SER A 59 19.74 -25.71 15.40
N ASN A 60 20.28 -25.96 14.20
CA ASN A 60 21.00 -27.20 13.90
C ASN A 60 22.41 -27.24 14.51
N THR A 61 22.97 -26.10 14.95
CA THR A 61 24.28 -26.04 15.60
C THR A 61 24.23 -26.15 17.12
N ASP A 62 23.05 -26.02 17.71
CA ASP A 62 22.86 -25.92 19.16
C ASP A 62 22.37 -27.22 19.82
N ASP A 63 22.37 -27.17 21.16
CA ASP A 63 21.91 -28.19 22.08
C ASP A 63 20.41 -28.53 21.90
N PRO A 64 19.98 -29.75 22.29
CA PRO A 64 18.69 -30.31 21.92
C PRO A 64 17.45 -29.54 22.41
N GLU A 65 17.49 -28.87 23.57
CA GLU A 65 16.36 -28.09 24.08
C GLU A 65 16.20 -26.79 23.27
N LEU A 66 17.27 -26.00 23.14
CA LEU A 66 17.30 -24.78 22.34
C LEU A 66 16.96 -25.07 20.87
N ARG A 67 17.48 -26.16 20.30
CA ARG A 67 17.15 -26.59 18.94
C ARG A 67 15.64 -26.82 18.77
N THR A 68 15.02 -27.54 19.69
CA THR A 68 13.57 -27.81 19.66
C THR A 68 12.78 -26.50 19.75
N CYS A 69 13.18 -25.62 20.66
CA CYS A 69 12.50 -24.35 20.88
C CYS A 69 12.56 -23.43 19.65
N LEU A 70 13.75 -23.29 19.04
CA LEU A 70 13.95 -22.48 17.84
C LEU A 70 13.25 -23.05 16.61
N LYS A 71 13.15 -24.37 16.49
CA LYS A 71 12.38 -25.00 15.41
C LYS A 71 10.88 -24.73 15.56
N ASN A 72 10.34 -24.88 16.77
CA ASN A 72 8.95 -24.54 17.05
C ASN A 72 8.65 -23.05 16.77
N LEU A 73 9.57 -22.15 17.15
CA LEU A 73 9.47 -20.73 16.81
C LEU A 73 9.45 -20.51 15.28
N GLY A 74 10.37 -21.15 14.55
CA GLY A 74 10.41 -21.05 13.09
C GLY A 74 9.14 -21.57 12.41
N GLU A 75 8.59 -22.70 12.88
CA GLU A 75 7.35 -23.29 12.39
C GLU A 75 6.13 -22.37 12.65
N ASP A 76 5.99 -21.87 13.87
CA ASP A 76 4.90 -20.95 14.23
C ASP A 76 5.00 -19.63 13.46
N MET A 77 6.22 -19.10 13.26
CA MET A 77 6.44 -17.92 12.43
C MET A 77 6.06 -18.16 10.97
N ALA A 78 6.44 -19.29 10.39
CA ALA A 78 6.05 -19.67 9.02
C ALA A 78 4.51 -19.79 8.90
N MET A 79 3.86 -20.40 9.89
CA MET A 79 2.40 -20.50 9.94
C MET A 79 1.74 -19.12 9.90
N VAL A 80 2.21 -18.14 10.68
CA VAL A 80 1.68 -16.76 10.64
C VAL A 80 1.84 -16.12 9.26
N GLN A 81 2.98 -16.34 8.58
CA GLN A 81 3.18 -15.80 7.23
C GLN A 81 2.34 -16.48 6.17
N ASP A 82 2.11 -17.79 6.29
CA ASP A 82 1.21 -18.52 5.39
C ASP A 82 -0.23 -18.05 5.54
N TYR A 83 -0.70 -17.70 6.74
CA TYR A 83 -1.98 -17.02 6.95
C TYR A 83 -2.00 -15.60 6.38
N ARG A 84 -0.86 -14.90 6.27
CA ARG A 84 -0.84 -13.53 5.73
C ARG A 84 -1.17 -13.53 4.22
N GLN A 85 -0.87 -14.60 3.49
CA GLN A 85 -0.98 -14.63 2.03
C GLN A 85 -2.43 -14.69 1.50
N PRO A 86 -3.28 -15.68 1.85
CA PRO A 86 -4.66 -15.70 1.38
C PRO A 86 -5.51 -14.64 2.09
N GLU A 87 -5.33 -14.45 3.40
CA GLU A 87 -6.23 -13.63 4.20
C GLU A 87 -5.96 -12.14 4.05
N VAL A 88 -4.71 -11.70 4.00
CA VAL A 88 -4.37 -10.26 3.92
C VAL A 88 -4.09 -9.88 2.47
N ARG A 89 -3.07 -10.44 1.83
CA ARG A 89 -2.66 -9.97 0.50
C ARG A 89 -3.75 -10.17 -0.56
N GLU A 90 -4.22 -11.40 -0.76
CA GLU A 90 -5.19 -11.69 -1.82
C GLU A 90 -6.55 -11.03 -1.56
N ARG A 91 -7.06 -11.08 -0.32
CA ARG A 91 -8.34 -10.45 0.00
C ARG A 91 -8.27 -8.93 -0.04
N LEU A 92 -7.18 -8.29 0.38
CA LEU A 92 -7.05 -6.84 0.24
C LEU A 92 -7.01 -6.45 -1.25
N GLU A 93 -6.31 -7.22 -2.09
CA GLU A 93 -6.30 -6.95 -3.53
C GLU A 93 -7.71 -7.02 -4.14
N ILE A 94 -8.48 -8.06 -3.77
CA ILE A 94 -9.83 -8.28 -4.31
C ILE A 94 -10.87 -7.32 -3.72
N LYS A 95 -10.86 -7.11 -2.40
CA LYS A 95 -11.93 -6.37 -1.70
C LYS A 95 -11.64 -4.88 -1.54
N VAL A 96 -10.39 -4.47 -1.65
CA VAL A 96 -9.97 -3.09 -1.38
C VAL A 96 -9.38 -2.45 -2.63
N VAL A 97 -8.33 -3.04 -3.21
CA VAL A 97 -7.64 -2.44 -4.36
C VAL A 97 -8.49 -2.50 -5.63
N THR A 98 -9.11 -3.65 -5.92
CA THR A 98 -9.91 -3.83 -7.15
C THR A 98 -11.11 -2.87 -7.22
N PRO A 99 -11.92 -2.68 -6.16
CA PRO A 99 -13.00 -1.69 -6.17
C PRO A 99 -12.50 -0.25 -6.34
N LEU A 100 -11.38 0.11 -5.68
CA LEU A 100 -10.78 1.44 -5.85
C LEU A 100 -10.24 1.66 -7.26
N LYS A 101 -9.70 0.62 -7.90
CA LYS A 101 -9.25 0.68 -9.29
C LYS A 101 -10.43 0.88 -10.26
N ALA A 102 -11.55 0.19 -10.04
CA ALA A 102 -12.76 0.36 -10.82
C ALA A 102 -13.34 1.79 -10.75
N TYR A 103 -13.07 2.52 -9.65
CA TYR A 103 -13.45 3.93 -9.54
C TYR A 103 -12.74 4.83 -10.56
N GLY A 104 -11.59 4.44 -11.11
CA GLY A 104 -10.95 5.16 -12.21
C GLY A 104 -11.88 5.28 -13.42
N ASP A 105 -12.44 4.16 -13.88
CA ASP A 105 -13.36 4.13 -15.02
C ASP A 105 -14.69 4.82 -14.72
N ILE A 106 -15.22 4.64 -13.51
CA ILE A 106 -16.49 5.25 -13.08
C ILE A 106 -16.38 6.78 -13.08
N VAL A 107 -15.30 7.31 -12.52
CA VAL A 107 -15.07 8.74 -12.43
C VAL A 107 -14.79 9.34 -13.81
N GLU A 108 -14.03 8.67 -14.66
CA GLU A 108 -13.77 9.13 -16.02
C GLU A 108 -15.06 9.17 -16.87
N ASN A 109 -15.89 8.12 -16.82
CA ASN A 109 -17.19 8.13 -17.49
C ASN A 109 -18.08 9.29 -17.00
N LYS A 110 -18.04 9.56 -15.69
CA LYS A 110 -18.81 10.66 -15.10
C LYS A 110 -18.28 12.03 -15.54
N ARG A 111 -16.97 12.20 -15.64
CA ARG A 111 -16.31 13.39 -16.17
C ARG A 111 -16.69 13.64 -17.63
N VAL A 112 -16.61 12.63 -18.49
CA VAL A 112 -16.99 12.72 -19.91
C VAL A 112 -18.46 13.11 -20.06
N SER A 113 -19.34 12.50 -19.27
CA SER A 113 -20.77 12.83 -19.22
C SER A 113 -20.99 14.31 -18.85
N LEU A 114 -20.28 14.80 -17.83
CA LEU A 114 -20.38 16.19 -17.39
C LEU A 114 -19.83 17.16 -18.44
N HIS A 115 -18.69 16.84 -19.07
CA HIS A 115 -18.12 17.67 -20.13
C HIS A 115 -19.03 17.75 -21.37
N THR A 116 -19.62 16.63 -21.78
CA THR A 116 -20.58 16.56 -22.90
C THR A 116 -21.82 17.39 -22.59
N TRP A 117 -22.31 17.31 -21.35
CA TRP A 117 -23.42 18.10 -20.88
C TRP A 117 -23.10 19.60 -20.89
N LYS A 118 -21.92 20.01 -20.39
CA LYS A 118 -21.46 21.41 -20.39
C LYS A 118 -21.39 21.97 -21.81
N ARG A 119 -20.85 21.21 -22.75
CA ARG A 119 -20.80 21.58 -24.18
C ARG A 119 -22.20 21.77 -24.75
N THR A 120 -23.13 20.88 -24.42
CA THR A 120 -24.53 20.93 -24.85
C THR A 120 -25.23 22.15 -24.28
N HIS A 121 -25.02 22.44 -22.99
CA HIS A 121 -25.56 23.61 -22.30
C HIS A 121 -25.01 24.93 -22.89
N CYS A 122 -23.70 25.00 -23.17
CA CYS A 122 -23.10 26.15 -23.85
C CYS A 122 -23.67 26.37 -25.26
N ARG A 123 -23.95 25.29 -26.02
CA ARG A 123 -24.59 25.40 -27.33
C ARG A 123 -26.02 25.92 -27.23
N PHE A 124 -26.80 25.44 -26.26
CA PHE A 124 -28.16 25.95 -26.02
C PHE A 124 -28.14 27.43 -25.62
N HIS A 125 -27.20 27.83 -24.78
CA HIS A 125 -27.03 29.23 -24.38
C HIS A 125 -26.70 30.14 -25.57
N THR A 126 -25.77 29.73 -26.45
CA THR A 126 -25.46 30.48 -27.68
C THR A 126 -26.67 30.60 -28.61
N VAL A 127 -27.53 29.58 -28.68
CA VAL A 127 -28.77 29.62 -29.48
C VAL A 127 -29.78 30.59 -28.89
N ILE A 128 -29.99 30.56 -27.57
CA ILE A 128 -30.90 31.49 -26.87
C ILE A 128 -30.43 32.95 -27.03
N ILE A 129 -29.13 33.21 -26.89
CA ILE A 129 -28.56 34.56 -27.11
C ILE A 129 -28.78 35.02 -28.55
N ARG A 130 -28.46 34.17 -29.54
CA ARG A 130 -28.61 34.51 -30.97
C ARG A 130 -30.07 34.84 -31.32
N GLN A 131 -31.02 34.05 -30.84
CA GLN A 131 -32.45 34.28 -31.06
C GLN A 131 -32.93 35.60 -30.43
N ASN A 132 -32.46 35.93 -29.22
CA ASN A 132 -32.79 37.19 -28.55
C ASN A 132 -32.15 38.41 -29.23
N THR A 133 -30.92 38.28 -29.76
CA THR A 133 -30.25 39.37 -30.49
C THR A 133 -30.84 39.61 -31.89
N ASP A 134 -31.22 38.57 -32.62
CA ASP A 134 -31.91 38.71 -33.93
C ASP A 134 -33.31 39.33 -33.77
N SER A 135 -34.01 39.02 -32.68
CA SER A 135 -35.29 39.63 -32.35
C SER A 135 -35.17 41.14 -32.05
N SER A 136 -34.05 41.58 -31.48
CA SER A 136 -33.78 42.99 -31.20
C SER A 136 -33.39 43.81 -32.44
N LEU A 137 -32.79 43.18 -33.46
CA LEU A 137 -32.34 43.84 -34.71
C LEU A 137 -33.44 43.92 -35.78
N THR A 138 -34.51 43.13 -35.66
CA THR A 138 -35.60 43.05 -36.65
C THR A 138 -36.76 44.02 -36.42
N HIS A 139 -36.62 44.94 -35.46
CA HIS A 139 -37.64 45.94 -35.10
C HIS A 139 -38.00 46.94 -36.23
N THR A 140 -37.38 46.83 -37.42
CA THR A 140 -37.59 47.71 -38.58
C THR A 140 -38.50 47.11 -39.68
N ARG A 141 -39.21 45.98 -39.48
CA ARG A 141 -40.13 45.44 -40.50
C ARG A 141 -41.45 44.90 -39.95
N ILE A 142 -42.53 45.20 -40.68
CA ILE A 142 -43.97 45.19 -40.34
C ILE A 142 -44.59 43.79 -40.11
N ILE A 143 -43.82 42.71 -39.88
CA ILE A 143 -44.37 41.37 -39.54
C ILE A 143 -43.77 40.84 -38.22
N PRO A 144 -44.08 41.42 -37.04
CA PRO A 144 -43.36 41.11 -35.79
C PRO A 144 -44.00 39.99 -34.96
N LEU A 145 -45.33 39.86 -34.96
CA LEU A 145 -46.04 39.06 -33.97
C LEU A 145 -45.89 37.54 -34.16
N LEU A 146 -46.01 37.05 -35.40
CA LEU A 146 -45.93 35.61 -35.68
C LEU A 146 -44.48 35.08 -35.58
N PHE A 147 -43.51 35.86 -36.07
CA PHE A 147 -42.09 35.50 -36.01
C PHE A 147 -41.50 35.63 -34.60
N GLY A 148 -41.89 36.67 -33.85
CA GLY A 148 -41.51 36.84 -32.45
C GLY A 148 -42.05 35.72 -31.55
N PHE A 149 -43.32 35.34 -31.73
CA PHE A 149 -43.94 34.24 -30.98
C PHE A 149 -43.24 32.90 -31.25
N GLN A 150 -42.90 32.60 -32.51
CA GLN A 150 -42.20 31.36 -32.85
C GLN A 150 -40.77 31.31 -32.30
N ALA A 151 -40.06 32.44 -32.27
CA ALA A 151 -38.74 32.54 -31.67
C ALA A 151 -38.79 32.41 -30.13
N GLU A 152 -39.78 33.03 -29.50
CA GLU A 152 -40.01 32.94 -28.05
C GLU A 152 -40.42 31.52 -27.62
N GLU A 153 -41.29 30.85 -28.38
CA GLU A 153 -41.66 29.45 -28.15
C GLU A 153 -40.43 28.52 -28.26
N ASN A 154 -39.60 28.74 -29.28
CA ASN A 154 -38.37 27.96 -29.48
C ASN A 154 -37.34 28.20 -28.35
N ALA A 155 -37.19 29.45 -27.90
CA ALA A 155 -36.33 29.79 -26.77
C ALA A 155 -36.86 29.19 -25.45
N GLN A 156 -38.17 29.20 -25.24
CA GLN A 156 -38.81 28.61 -24.07
C GLN A 156 -38.68 27.08 -24.07
N LYS A 157 -38.84 26.43 -25.24
CA LYS A 157 -38.61 24.99 -25.41
C LYS A 157 -37.15 24.61 -25.14
N ALA A 158 -36.20 25.41 -25.65
CA ALA A 158 -34.77 25.22 -25.38
C ALA A 158 -34.43 25.38 -23.89
N THR A 159 -35.03 26.37 -23.23
CA THR A 159 -34.87 26.61 -21.78
C THR A 159 -35.41 25.46 -20.95
N ASN A 160 -36.62 24.98 -21.28
CA ASN A 160 -37.23 23.83 -20.59
C ASN A 160 -36.42 22.55 -20.79
N ASN A 161 -35.90 22.30 -22.00
CA ASN A 161 -35.03 21.16 -22.28
C ASN A 161 -33.70 21.25 -21.51
N ALA A 162 -33.11 22.44 -21.42
CA ALA A 162 -31.90 22.66 -20.62
C ALA A 162 -32.16 22.36 -19.14
N HIS A 163 -33.27 22.82 -18.58
CA HIS A 163 -33.64 22.55 -17.17
C HIS A 163 -33.88 21.06 -16.90
N ARG A 164 -34.58 20.36 -17.79
CA ARG A 164 -34.80 18.91 -17.67
C ARG A 164 -33.47 18.17 -17.65
N SER A 165 -32.56 18.56 -18.53
CA SER A 165 -31.23 17.99 -18.62
C SER A 165 -30.36 18.31 -17.40
N THR A 166 -30.46 19.51 -16.80
CA THR A 166 -29.76 19.82 -15.53
C THR A 166 -30.22 18.93 -14.38
N ARG A 167 -31.54 18.77 -14.21
CA ARG A 167 -32.11 17.90 -13.16
C ARG A 167 -31.65 16.44 -13.29
N GLN A 168 -31.65 15.91 -14.52
CA GLN A 168 -31.13 14.57 -14.78
C GLN A 168 -29.66 14.45 -14.38
N LEU A 169 -28.83 15.46 -14.69
CA LEU A 169 -27.42 15.46 -14.29
C LEU A 169 -27.24 15.53 -12.77
N GLU A 170 -28.07 16.34 -12.08
CA GLU A 170 -28.10 16.43 -10.62
C GLU A 170 -28.43 15.09 -9.98
N GLU A 171 -29.49 14.42 -10.44
CA GLU A 171 -29.87 13.07 -10.00
C GLU A 171 -28.72 12.10 -10.19
N THR A 172 -28.11 12.06 -11.39
CA THR A 172 -27.02 11.12 -11.65
C THR A 172 -25.75 11.46 -10.82
N ILE A 173 -25.51 12.72 -10.44
CA ILE A 173 -24.40 13.09 -9.54
C ILE A 173 -24.72 12.74 -8.09
N SER A 174 -25.97 12.91 -7.68
CA SER A 174 -26.46 12.50 -6.36
C SER A 174 -26.33 10.99 -6.19
N ASP A 175 -26.73 10.21 -7.18
CA ASP A 175 -26.58 8.75 -7.18
C ASP A 175 -25.11 8.35 -7.12
N PHE A 176 -24.23 9.03 -7.87
CA PHE A 176 -22.78 8.83 -7.78
C PHE A 176 -22.25 9.14 -6.38
N GLN A 177 -22.69 10.22 -5.73
CA GLN A 177 -22.27 10.53 -4.35
C GLN A 177 -22.74 9.46 -3.37
N ARG A 178 -23.98 9.00 -3.51
CA ARG A 178 -24.55 7.93 -2.68
C ARG A 178 -23.75 6.64 -2.84
N GLN A 179 -23.51 6.21 -4.08
CA GLN A 179 -22.72 5.02 -4.39
C GLN A 179 -21.30 5.14 -3.83
N LYS A 180 -20.63 6.29 -4.03
CA LYS A 180 -19.30 6.55 -3.48
C LYS A 180 -19.26 6.37 -1.97
N LEU A 181 -20.24 6.91 -1.24
CA LEU A 181 -20.28 6.80 0.22
C LEU A 181 -20.49 5.35 0.69
N GLU A 182 -21.40 4.61 0.03
CA GLU A 182 -21.65 3.21 0.34
C GLU A 182 -20.42 2.33 0.04
N ASP A 183 -19.75 2.58 -1.08
CA ASP A 183 -18.55 1.83 -1.47
C ASP A 183 -17.35 2.15 -0.57
N ILE A 184 -17.09 3.43 -0.26
CA ILE A 184 -16.04 3.81 0.70
C ILE A 184 -16.27 3.10 2.04
N LYS A 185 -17.51 3.15 2.54
CA LYS A 185 -17.86 2.47 3.78
C LYS A 185 -17.56 0.97 3.69
N ARG A 186 -17.98 0.32 2.60
CA ARG A 186 -17.74 -1.12 2.38
C ARG A 186 -16.25 -1.45 2.30
N ILE A 187 -15.50 -0.74 1.46
CA ILE A 187 -14.07 -0.95 1.21
C ILE A 187 -13.27 -0.86 2.51
N PHE A 188 -13.47 0.20 3.31
CA PHE A 188 -12.74 0.36 4.56
C PHE A 188 -13.22 -0.60 5.65
N THR A 189 -14.50 -0.99 5.64
CA THR A 189 -14.99 -2.04 6.56
C THR A 189 -14.35 -3.39 6.23
N ASP A 190 -14.26 -3.74 4.94
CA ASP A 190 -13.58 -4.96 4.47
C ASP A 190 -12.09 -4.92 4.81
N PHE A 191 -11.40 -3.79 4.61
CA PHE A 191 -10.00 -3.60 5.00
C PHE A 191 -9.78 -3.91 6.49
N ILE A 192 -10.55 -3.25 7.36
CA ILE A 192 -10.43 -3.43 8.82
C ILE A 192 -10.72 -4.88 9.21
N THR A 193 -11.77 -5.47 8.63
CA THR A 193 -12.17 -6.85 8.96
C THR A 193 -11.11 -7.87 8.54
N VAL A 194 -10.48 -7.68 7.38
CA VAL A 194 -9.39 -8.52 6.90
C VAL A 194 -8.20 -8.45 7.86
N GLU A 195 -7.75 -7.25 8.22
CA GLU A 195 -6.64 -7.07 9.16
C GLU A 195 -6.96 -7.62 10.55
N MET A 196 -8.18 -7.42 11.05
CA MET A 196 -8.61 -7.95 12.34
C MET A 196 -8.53 -9.49 12.40
N VAL A 197 -8.98 -10.18 11.36
CA VAL A 197 -8.92 -11.65 11.30
C VAL A 197 -7.47 -12.13 11.32
N PHE A 198 -6.60 -11.49 10.55
CA PHE A 198 -5.18 -11.80 10.54
C PHE A 198 -4.54 -11.55 11.92
N HIS A 199 -4.74 -10.37 12.51
CA HIS A 199 -4.17 -10.03 13.80
C HIS A 199 -4.66 -10.94 14.93
N ALA A 200 -5.93 -11.35 14.91
CA ALA A 200 -6.45 -12.32 15.87
C ALA A 200 -5.70 -13.66 15.76
N LYS A 201 -5.46 -14.14 14.54
CA LYS A 201 -4.71 -15.40 14.33
C LYS A 201 -3.24 -15.27 14.69
N ALA A 202 -2.60 -14.16 14.32
CA ALA A 202 -1.21 -13.89 14.69
C ALA A 202 -1.05 -13.84 16.21
N LEU A 203 -1.98 -13.19 16.92
CA LEU A 203 -1.96 -13.13 18.38
C LEU A 203 -2.11 -14.52 19.01
N GLU A 204 -3.02 -15.35 18.50
CA GLU A 204 -3.20 -16.75 18.95
C GLU A 204 -1.90 -17.55 18.83
N VAL A 205 -1.28 -17.53 17.64
CA VAL A 205 -0.04 -18.28 17.38
C VAL A 205 1.12 -17.73 18.21
N TYR A 206 1.36 -16.43 18.21
CA TYR A 206 2.47 -15.85 18.98
C TYR A 206 2.32 -16.02 20.49
N THR A 207 1.09 -16.06 21.02
CA THR A 207 0.88 -16.35 22.44
C THR A 207 1.32 -17.78 22.78
N HIS A 208 1.01 -18.75 21.92
CA HIS A 208 1.47 -20.12 22.06
C HIS A 208 3.00 -20.23 21.95
N THR A 209 3.60 -19.61 20.93
CA THR A 209 5.05 -19.63 20.75
C THR A 209 5.80 -18.99 21.92
N PHE A 210 5.26 -17.89 22.46
CA PHE A 210 5.82 -17.23 23.62
C PHE A 210 5.84 -18.14 24.85
N GLN A 211 4.76 -18.87 25.12
CA GLN A 211 4.70 -19.82 26.23
C GLN A 211 5.74 -20.94 26.06
N ASN A 212 5.92 -21.45 24.84
CA ASN A 212 6.93 -22.47 24.55
C ASN A 212 8.35 -21.97 24.82
N LEU A 213 8.66 -20.74 24.43
CA LEU A 213 9.95 -20.08 24.70
C LEU A 213 10.17 -19.83 26.19
N ASP A 214 9.14 -19.37 26.91
CA ASP A 214 9.21 -19.10 28.35
C ASP A 214 9.41 -20.38 29.18
N SER A 215 8.83 -21.50 28.70
CA SER A 215 8.98 -22.82 29.33
C SER A 215 10.29 -23.56 28.99
N MET A 216 11.16 -22.96 28.19
CA MET A 216 12.42 -23.59 27.76
C MET A 216 13.35 -23.84 28.96
N ASP A 217 13.78 -25.09 29.12
CA ASP A 217 14.64 -25.51 30.22
C ASP A 217 16.13 -25.38 29.86
N ILE A 218 16.73 -24.28 30.30
CA ILE A 218 18.15 -23.98 30.05
C ILE A 218 19.07 -25.00 30.73
N ASP A 219 18.67 -25.51 31.89
CA ASP A 219 19.52 -26.38 32.71
C ASP A 219 19.76 -27.73 32.02
N LYS A 220 18.76 -28.24 31.29
CA LYS A 220 18.93 -29.44 30.44
C LYS A 220 20.05 -29.29 29.41
N ASP A 221 20.10 -28.16 28.71
CA ASP A 221 21.15 -27.93 27.70
C ASP A 221 22.53 -27.77 28.36
N LEU A 222 22.60 -27.16 29.54
CA LEU A 222 23.85 -27.08 30.31
C LEU A 222 24.32 -28.46 30.79
N GLU A 223 23.41 -29.31 31.28
CA GLU A 223 23.74 -30.68 31.72
C GLU A 223 24.26 -31.55 30.57
N VAL A 224 23.67 -31.47 29.38
CA VAL A 224 24.14 -32.16 28.18
C VAL A 224 25.56 -31.70 27.81
N ARG A 225 25.83 -30.39 27.87
CA ARG A 225 27.16 -29.86 27.60
C ARG A 225 28.19 -30.30 28.63
N HIS A 226 27.81 -30.33 29.90
CA HIS A 226 28.67 -30.83 30.98
C HIS A 226 29.00 -32.31 30.79
N THR A 227 27.99 -33.17 30.55
CA THR A 227 28.22 -34.61 30.34
C THR A 227 29.11 -34.90 29.12
N HIS A 228 28.92 -34.21 27.99
CA HIS A 228 29.82 -34.34 26.84
C HIS A 228 31.24 -33.83 27.10
N THR A 229 31.41 -32.77 27.90
CA THR A 229 32.73 -32.25 28.26
C THR A 229 33.49 -33.19 29.20
N PHE A 230 32.79 -33.79 30.19
CA PHE A 230 33.40 -34.70 31.15
C PHE A 230 33.71 -36.09 30.56
N GLN A 231 32.88 -36.60 29.65
CA GLN A 231 33.18 -37.86 28.95
C GLN A 231 34.43 -37.78 28.05
N ASN A 232 34.73 -36.60 27.49
CA ASN A 232 35.93 -36.39 26.68
C ASN A 232 37.22 -36.31 27.53
N LEU A 233 37.13 -35.98 28.82
CA LEU A 233 38.26 -35.94 29.75
C LEU A 233 38.64 -37.34 30.26
N ASP A 234 37.66 -38.22 30.44
CA ASP A 234 37.90 -39.60 30.92
C ASP A 234 38.44 -40.54 29.82
N SER A 235 38.52 -40.10 28.55
CA SER A 235 39.10 -40.87 27.44
C SER A 235 40.55 -40.53 27.12
N MET A 236 41.20 -39.60 27.84
CA MET A 236 42.65 -39.44 27.79
C MET A 236 43.30 -40.43 28.76
N ASP A 237 43.50 -41.66 28.28
CA ASP A 237 44.29 -42.68 28.97
C ASP A 237 45.68 -42.10 29.33
N ILE A 238 45.91 -41.92 30.63
CA ILE A 238 47.22 -41.61 31.18
C ILE A 238 48.01 -42.91 31.17
N ASP A 239 48.83 -43.10 30.14
CA ASP A 239 49.88 -44.12 30.12
C ASP A 239 50.80 -43.91 31.33
N LYS A 240 50.59 -44.72 32.37
CA LYS A 240 51.46 -44.84 33.53
C LYS A 240 52.48 -45.94 33.27
N ASP A 241 53.55 -45.61 32.55
CA ASP A 241 54.78 -46.38 32.63
C ASP A 241 55.92 -45.51 33.18
N LEU A 242 56.11 -45.68 34.49
CA LEU A 242 57.22 -45.17 35.26
C LEU A 242 58.26 -46.29 35.38
N GLU A 243 59.27 -46.32 34.50
CA GLU A 243 60.49 -47.12 34.74
C GLU A 243 61.77 -46.34 34.40
N VAL A 244 62.29 -45.67 35.43
CA VAL A 244 63.70 -45.49 35.80
C VAL A 244 64.77 -45.59 34.69
N ARG A 245 65.39 -44.46 34.33
CA ARG A 245 66.87 -44.31 34.31
C ARG A 245 67.33 -42.85 34.16
N HIS A 246 68.09 -42.41 35.18
CA HIS A 246 69.15 -41.39 35.16
C HIS A 246 69.99 -41.46 33.84
N THR A 247 70.59 -40.43 33.23
CA THR A 247 71.15 -39.14 33.69
C THR A 247 71.68 -38.32 32.49
N HIS A 248 71.72 -36.99 32.67
CA HIS A 248 72.60 -36.00 32.02
C HIS A 248 72.35 -35.63 30.54
N THR A 249 71.95 -34.37 30.29
CA THR A 249 72.87 -33.28 29.88
C THR A 249 72.09 -31.98 29.72
N PHE A 250 72.53 -30.94 30.44
CA PHE A 250 72.12 -29.55 30.23
C PHE A 250 72.66 -29.03 28.89
N GLN A 251 71.85 -28.29 28.12
CA GLN A 251 72.18 -26.93 27.62
C GLN A 251 71.13 -26.40 26.62
N ASN A 252 70.50 -25.28 27.02
CA ASN A 252 70.06 -24.07 26.29
C ASN A 252 69.63 -24.13 24.81
N LEU A 253 68.47 -23.53 24.50
CA LEU A 253 68.36 -22.21 23.83
C LEU A 253 66.89 -21.75 23.68
N ASP A 254 66.70 -20.44 23.86
CA ASP A 254 65.49 -19.64 23.62
C ASP A 254 64.90 -19.77 22.21
N SER A 255 63.57 -19.61 22.06
CA SER A 255 62.97 -18.42 21.43
C SER A 255 61.46 -18.56 21.21
N MET A 256 60.78 -17.44 21.47
CA MET A 256 59.42 -17.04 21.12
C MET A 256 59.06 -17.28 19.64
N ASP A 257 57.82 -17.70 19.39
CA ASP A 257 56.83 -17.09 18.48
C ASP A 257 55.71 -18.10 18.17
N ILE A 258 54.44 -17.67 18.26
CA ILE A 258 53.34 -17.96 17.32
C ILE A 258 52.15 -17.08 17.73
N ASP A 259 52.05 -15.95 17.04
CA ASP A 259 50.82 -15.25 16.72
C ASP A 259 50.05 -16.04 15.65
N LYS A 260 48.72 -16.14 15.81
CA LYS A 260 47.66 -16.06 14.77
C LYS A 260 46.42 -16.87 15.20
N ASP A 261 45.44 -16.18 15.78
CA ASP A 261 44.03 -16.60 15.64
C ASP A 261 43.00 -15.49 15.90
N LEU A 262 43.30 -14.26 15.45
CA LEU A 262 42.42 -13.09 15.66
C LEU A 262 41.87 -12.43 14.38
N GLU A 263 41.83 -13.14 13.25
CA GLU A 263 41.29 -12.60 11.98
C GLU A 263 39.91 -13.17 11.57
N SER A 264 39.36 -14.16 12.27
CA SER A 264 38.08 -14.77 11.88
C SER A 264 36.83 -14.09 12.45
N ARG A 265 36.96 -13.03 13.25
CA ARG A 265 35.81 -12.34 13.88
C ARG A 265 35.41 -11.02 13.21
N SER A 266 36.23 -10.45 12.32
CA SER A 266 35.92 -9.19 11.64
C SER A 266 35.07 -9.35 10.37
N SER A 267 35.02 -10.55 9.78
CA SER A 267 34.34 -10.79 8.49
C SER A 267 32.81 -10.96 8.58
N ILE A 268 32.27 -11.30 9.76
CA ILE A 268 30.83 -11.49 9.95
C ILE A 268 30.09 -10.15 10.11
N LEU A 269 30.71 -9.16 10.76
CA LEU A 269 30.12 -7.83 10.95
C LEU A 269 30.09 -6.99 9.67
N GLN A 270 30.95 -7.28 8.69
CA GLN A 270 30.99 -6.54 7.42
C GLN A 270 29.93 -7.02 6.42
N ARG A 271 29.34 -8.21 6.62
CA ARG A 271 28.32 -8.78 5.74
C ARG A 271 26.89 -8.34 6.05
N GLN A 272 26.67 -7.68 7.19
CA GLN A 272 25.37 -7.08 7.55
C GLN A 272 25.20 -5.65 6.99
N ARG A 273 26.27 -4.98 6.57
CA ARG A 273 26.18 -3.61 6.00
C ARG A 273 25.76 -3.57 4.53
N GLY A 274 25.80 -4.70 3.82
CA GLY A 274 25.48 -4.78 2.38
C GLY A 274 24.02 -5.05 2.04
N VAL A 275 23.13 -5.20 3.04
CA VAL A 275 21.70 -5.47 2.82
C VAL A 275 20.84 -4.21 3.01
N GLU A 276 21.40 -3.15 3.59
CA GLU A 276 20.67 -1.87 3.77
C GLU A 276 20.70 -0.99 2.51
N GLU A 277 21.59 -1.23 1.54
CA GLU A 277 21.75 -0.39 0.34
C GLU A 277 20.84 -0.77 -0.84
N GLU A 278 20.10 -1.89 -0.79
CA GLU A 278 19.19 -2.30 -1.90
C GLU A 278 17.72 -1.86 -1.72
N GLU A 279 17.34 -1.21 -0.62
CA GLU A 279 15.95 -0.76 -0.40
C GLU A 279 15.68 0.73 -0.72
N GLU A 280 16.69 1.54 -1.03
CA GLU A 280 16.49 2.99 -1.33
C GLU A 280 16.20 3.30 -2.81
N ASP A 281 16.43 2.39 -3.75
CA ASP A 281 16.40 2.69 -5.20
C ASP A 281 15.00 2.59 -5.88
N GLU A 282 13.94 2.17 -5.18
CA GLU A 282 12.59 2.02 -5.79
C GLU A 282 11.57 3.12 -5.41
N GLU A 283 11.95 4.15 -4.66
CA GLU A 283 11.02 5.25 -4.31
C GLU A 283 10.91 6.37 -5.37
N GLU A 284 11.77 6.41 -6.40
CA GLU A 284 11.78 7.53 -7.38
C GLU A 284 10.75 7.44 -8.52
N GLU A 285 10.19 6.28 -8.87
CA GLU A 285 9.28 6.20 -10.04
C GLU A 285 7.85 6.73 -9.78
N ASP A 286 7.38 6.74 -8.53
CA ASP A 286 6.00 7.16 -8.21
C ASP A 286 5.84 8.69 -7.99
N ALA A 287 6.94 9.45 -7.91
CA ALA A 287 6.91 10.91 -7.72
C ALA A 287 6.74 11.71 -9.03
N SER A 288 6.94 11.08 -10.20
CA SER A 288 7.04 11.79 -11.50
C SER A 288 5.70 12.29 -12.07
N LEU A 289 4.54 11.81 -11.59
CA LEU A 289 3.24 12.26 -12.11
C LEU A 289 2.66 13.54 -11.47
N HIS A 290 3.33 14.13 -10.46
CA HIS A 290 2.76 15.27 -9.71
C HIS A 290 3.22 16.66 -10.16
N THR A 291 4.06 16.81 -11.20
CA THR A 291 4.56 18.12 -11.64
C THR A 291 4.47 18.33 -13.14
N HIS A 292 3.27 18.50 -13.71
CA HIS A 292 3.14 19.19 -15.03
C HIS A 292 1.79 19.86 -15.29
N VAL A 293 1.17 20.54 -14.31
CA VAL A 293 0.07 21.48 -14.59
C VAL A 293 0.11 22.72 -13.69
N HIS A 294 1.19 23.50 -13.78
CA HIS A 294 1.19 24.93 -13.38
C HIS A 294 2.38 25.59 -14.07
N THR A 295 2.25 26.18 -15.25
CA THR A 295 1.94 27.60 -15.45
C THR A 295 2.26 27.87 -16.91
N HIS A 296 1.42 28.61 -17.64
CA HIS A 296 1.80 29.59 -18.69
C HIS A 296 0.50 30.18 -19.24
N ILE A 297 -0.09 31.10 -18.48
CA ILE A 297 -0.94 32.16 -19.03
C ILE A 297 -0.15 33.46 -18.80
N GLN A 298 0.66 33.84 -19.78
CA GLN A 298 1.08 35.23 -19.93
C GLN A 298 -0.12 35.99 -20.50
N ILE A 299 -0.67 36.90 -19.70
CA ILE A 299 -1.60 37.92 -20.15
C ILE A 299 -0.74 39.06 -20.72
N ALA A 300 -0.86 39.30 -22.01
CA ALA A 300 -0.39 40.53 -22.63
C ALA A 300 -1.39 41.66 -22.29
N VAL A 301 -0.87 42.78 -21.81
CA VAL A 301 -1.54 44.09 -21.73
C VAL A 301 -1.63 44.69 -23.13
#